data_AF-A0A0D2YEK4-F1
#
_entry.id   AF-A0A0D2YEK4-F1
#
_cell.length_a   1.000
_cell.length_b   1.000
_cell.length_c   1.000
_cell.angle_alpha   90.00
_cell.angle_beta   90.00
_cell.angle_gamma   90.00
#
_symmetry.space_group_name_H-M   'P 1'
#
loop_
_entity.id
_entity.type
_entity.pdbx_description
1 polymer ?
#
loop_
_entity_poly.entity_id
_entity_poly.type
_entity_poly.pdbx_seq_one_letter_code
_entity_poly.pdbx_strand_id
1 'polypeptide(L)'
;MSTRYFDIVTSATALDTQLKAELKVNGALSIDDLQSSGSNWGRRQLLACQVIVSPTAHNVLPAYIKHTERVEETQEIKDFLDGPDPSLMHHSTHFLISEYGFSLGEMWAALAAVKHYPPPPPRNDGTPEAKRVRRNTIREGFVNSAGYQISSSNPEDRSSPSAGSDGSGGPSYSEPEPTQELPAENSTVHLIARVFNHLLYYTQPPQSSPVVDFRHKPQRMVSQVVGLKKQFVAIDDGGLSLKVDFGPSAKPNVTIAQLEAKRCLVVDEGRPKISDECLAQMTCEAILARSRPLDGQLNNERAIIINATSHYSLPEPLKVTATHWFDLSDRKGRKDVLSNIRGLVSMAMYCHQQQDDD
;
A
#
# COMPACT_ATOMS: atom_id res chain seq x y z
N MET A 1 28.98 5.44 -3.50
CA MET A 1 27.60 4.97 -3.19
C MET A 1 26.90 4.66 -4.51
N SER A 2 25.84 3.84 -4.51
CA SER A 2 25.06 3.53 -5.72
C SER A 2 23.83 4.43 -5.78
N THR A 3 23.70 5.25 -6.82
CA THR A 3 22.50 6.06 -7.07
C THR A 3 21.28 5.16 -7.30
N ARG A 4 20.11 5.54 -6.77
CA ARG A 4 18.88 4.73 -6.87
C ARG A 4 18.35 4.75 -8.30
N TYR A 5 17.56 3.75 -8.67
CA TYR A 5 16.90 3.74 -9.98
C TYR A 5 16.04 5.01 -10.14
N PHE A 6 15.34 5.42 -9.06
CA PHE A 6 14.46 6.58 -9.01
C PHE A 6 15.16 7.88 -9.40
N ASP A 7 16.34 8.19 -8.86
CA ASP A 7 17.10 9.40 -9.22
C ASP A 7 17.45 9.46 -10.73
N ILE A 8 17.65 8.30 -11.36
CA ILE A 8 18.33 8.19 -12.67
C ILE A 8 17.35 8.19 -13.84
N VAL A 9 16.28 7.40 -13.79
CA VAL A 9 15.60 6.89 -15.00
C VAL A 9 14.48 7.84 -15.52
N THR A 10 14.70 9.16 -15.40
CA THR A 10 13.76 10.27 -15.69
C THR A 10 13.29 10.43 -17.13
N SER A 11 13.75 9.60 -18.06
CA SER A 11 13.35 9.62 -19.47
C SER A 11 13.53 8.26 -20.12
N ALA A 12 12.92 8.08 -21.30
CA ALA A 12 13.17 6.90 -22.14
C ALA A 12 14.67 6.78 -22.51
N THR A 13 15.36 7.90 -22.73
CA THR A 13 16.81 7.95 -22.98
C THR A 13 17.62 7.47 -21.77
N ALA A 14 17.21 7.83 -20.55
CA ALA A 14 17.84 7.35 -19.33
C ALA A 14 17.60 5.83 -19.12
N LEU A 15 16.38 5.35 -19.42
CA LEU A 15 16.05 3.92 -19.38
C LEU A 15 16.89 3.12 -20.37
N ASP A 16 16.96 3.55 -21.64
CA ASP A 16 17.81 2.95 -22.68
C ASP A 16 19.30 2.93 -22.26
N THR A 17 19.78 4.01 -21.63
CA THR A 17 21.14 4.08 -21.10
C THR A 17 21.39 3.03 -20.01
N GLN A 18 20.46 2.86 -19.06
CA GLN A 18 20.58 1.83 -18.01
C GLN A 18 20.43 0.41 -18.56
N LEU A 19 19.51 0.17 -19.49
CA LEU A 19 19.36 -1.13 -20.18
C LEU A 19 20.64 -1.51 -20.93
N LYS A 20 21.27 -0.57 -21.63
CA LYS A 20 22.56 -0.78 -22.33
C LYS A 20 23.75 -0.95 -21.38
N ALA A 21 23.67 -0.47 -20.13
CA ALA A 21 24.67 -0.73 -19.10
C ALA A 21 24.49 -2.12 -18.50
N GLU A 22 23.28 -2.47 -18.08
CA GLU A 22 22.93 -3.76 -17.49
C GLU A 22 23.20 -4.91 -18.45
N LEU A 23 22.83 -4.76 -19.75
CA LEU A 23 23.09 -5.76 -20.79
C LEU A 23 24.58 -6.13 -20.93
N LYS A 24 25.49 -5.19 -20.70
CA LYS A 24 26.95 -5.40 -20.81
C LYS A 24 27.55 -6.12 -19.60
N VAL A 25 26.93 -5.96 -18.42
CA VAL A 25 27.44 -6.52 -17.15
C VAL A 25 26.80 -7.88 -16.85
N ASN A 26 25.50 -7.99 -17.13
CA ASN A 26 24.60 -8.96 -16.51
C ASN A 26 23.74 -9.76 -17.52
N GLY A 27 24.03 -9.61 -18.82
CA GLY A 27 23.35 -10.30 -19.91
C GLY A 27 21.94 -9.76 -20.21
N ALA A 28 21.19 -10.50 -21.02
CA ALA A 28 19.82 -10.15 -21.37
C ALA A 28 18.89 -10.11 -20.14
N LEU A 29 17.79 -9.36 -20.28
CA LEU A 29 16.68 -9.33 -19.33
C LEU A 29 15.44 -9.90 -20.05
N SER A 30 14.94 -11.07 -19.65
CA SER A 30 13.58 -11.48 -20.00
C SER A 30 12.60 -11.14 -18.88
N ILE A 31 11.34 -10.96 -19.26
CA ILE A 31 10.23 -10.86 -18.31
C ILE A 31 9.84 -12.24 -17.72
N ASP A 32 10.28 -13.35 -18.32
CA ASP A 32 10.18 -14.71 -17.75
C ASP A 32 11.09 -14.91 -16.52
N ASP A 33 12.23 -14.20 -16.48
CA ASP A 33 13.25 -14.31 -15.44
C ASP A 33 12.80 -13.66 -14.10
N LEU A 34 11.73 -12.85 -14.12
CA LEU A 34 11.29 -12.10 -12.95
C LEU A 34 10.67 -13.01 -11.89
N GLN A 35 10.92 -12.75 -10.62
CA GLN A 35 10.40 -13.59 -9.52
C GLN A 35 8.87 -13.49 -9.41
N SER A 36 8.20 -14.56 -9.01
CA SER A 36 6.72 -14.55 -8.93
C SER A 36 6.15 -13.63 -7.86
N SER A 37 6.89 -13.35 -6.77
CA SER A 37 6.44 -12.39 -5.74
C SER A 37 7.05 -11.02 -5.97
N GLY A 38 6.23 -9.96 -6.02
CA GLY A 38 6.68 -8.57 -6.10
C GLY A 38 7.63 -8.16 -4.96
N SER A 39 7.47 -8.76 -3.77
CA SER A 39 8.36 -8.57 -2.62
C SER A 39 9.79 -9.11 -2.80
N ASN A 40 10.06 -9.83 -3.90
CA ASN A 40 11.40 -10.29 -4.29
C ASN A 40 11.94 -9.55 -5.54
N TRP A 41 11.36 -8.40 -5.90
CA TRP A 41 11.79 -7.59 -7.03
C TRP A 41 12.75 -6.47 -6.61
N GLY A 42 13.48 -5.90 -7.57
CA GLY A 42 14.34 -4.72 -7.42
C GLY A 42 14.78 -4.15 -8.77
N ARG A 43 15.98 -3.54 -8.82
CA ARG A 43 16.53 -2.82 -9.99
C ARG A 43 16.35 -3.55 -11.34
N ARG A 44 16.67 -4.84 -11.43
CA ARG A 44 16.56 -5.60 -12.69
C ARG A 44 15.12 -5.82 -13.14
N GLN A 45 14.20 -6.01 -12.19
CA GLN A 45 12.76 -6.16 -12.48
C GLN A 45 12.17 -4.84 -12.99
N LEU A 46 12.56 -3.71 -12.39
CA LEU A 46 12.18 -2.38 -12.89
C LEU A 46 12.67 -2.12 -14.32
N LEU A 47 13.91 -2.53 -14.64
CA LEU A 47 14.46 -2.41 -16.01
C LEU A 47 13.67 -3.30 -17.00
N ALA A 48 13.39 -4.55 -16.65
CA ALA A 48 12.62 -5.46 -17.49
C ALA A 48 11.17 -5.01 -17.71
N CYS A 49 10.54 -4.44 -16.66
CA CYS A 49 9.24 -3.79 -16.74
C CYS A 49 9.28 -2.39 -17.39
N GLN A 50 10.45 -1.92 -17.84
CA GLN A 50 10.66 -0.64 -18.53
C GLN A 50 10.10 0.57 -17.79
N VAL A 51 10.21 0.57 -16.45
CA VAL A 51 9.68 1.65 -15.63
C VAL A 51 10.53 2.90 -15.82
N ILE A 52 9.94 3.98 -16.33
CA ILE A 52 10.60 5.30 -16.50
C ILE A 52 10.51 6.07 -15.16
N VAL A 53 10.89 7.34 -15.06
CA VAL A 53 10.64 8.24 -13.91
C VAL A 53 9.86 9.50 -14.38
N SER A 54 8.92 9.99 -13.58
CA SER A 54 8.13 11.21 -13.87
C SER A 54 8.56 12.33 -12.92
N PRO A 55 8.55 13.60 -13.35
CA PRO A 55 8.70 14.72 -12.43
C PRO A 55 7.63 14.69 -11.33
N THR A 56 8.06 14.87 -10.08
CA THR A 56 7.19 14.90 -8.90
C THR A 56 6.23 16.09 -8.96
N ALA A 57 4.93 15.85 -8.74
CA ALA A 57 3.94 16.93 -8.67
C ALA A 57 3.98 17.62 -7.29
N HIS A 58 4.06 18.95 -7.26
CA HIS A 58 4.39 19.68 -6.03
C HIS A 58 3.36 19.58 -4.90
N ASN A 59 2.05 19.53 -5.22
CA ASN A 59 0.97 19.53 -4.22
C ASN A 59 -0.09 18.45 -4.50
N VAL A 60 -0.53 18.29 -5.75
CA VAL A 60 -1.66 17.42 -6.14
C VAL A 60 -1.26 16.56 -7.34
N LEU A 61 -1.65 15.27 -7.36
CA LEU A 61 -1.40 14.40 -8.51
C LEU A 61 -2.04 14.98 -9.79
N PRO A 62 -1.35 14.96 -10.96
CA PRO A 62 -1.89 15.49 -12.21
C PRO A 62 -3.16 14.80 -12.72
N ALA A 63 -3.51 13.63 -12.16
CA ALA A 63 -4.82 13.00 -12.35
C ALA A 63 -5.96 13.83 -11.75
N TYR A 64 -5.73 14.51 -10.63
CA TYR A 64 -6.76 15.14 -9.82
C TYR A 64 -6.88 16.66 -10.02
N ILE A 65 -5.98 17.30 -10.79
CA ILE A 65 -5.98 18.77 -10.95
C ILE A 65 -7.32 19.32 -11.47
N LYS A 66 -8.05 18.56 -12.29
CA LYS A 66 -9.40 18.89 -12.79
C LYS A 66 -10.53 18.62 -11.78
N HIS A 67 -10.20 18.01 -10.64
CA HIS A 67 -11.13 17.45 -9.66
C HIS A 67 -10.95 18.08 -8.26
N THR A 68 -10.00 18.99 -8.08
CA THR A 68 -9.74 19.70 -6.81
C THR A 68 -10.49 21.04 -6.73
N GLU A 69 -11.81 21.02 -6.91
CA GLU A 69 -12.64 22.20 -6.65
C GLU A 69 -12.68 22.54 -5.14
N ARG A 70 -12.79 23.83 -4.82
CA ARG A 70 -12.82 24.30 -3.43
C ARG A 70 -14.25 24.29 -2.88
N VAL A 71 -14.63 23.14 -2.34
CA VAL A 71 -15.77 23.04 -1.42
C VAL A 71 -15.44 23.78 -0.11
N GLU A 72 -16.44 24.40 0.52
CA GLU A 72 -16.30 25.00 1.85
C GLU A 72 -15.82 23.96 2.88
N GLU A 73 -15.05 24.41 3.87
CA GLU A 73 -14.43 23.54 4.88
C GLU A 73 -15.33 23.48 6.12
N THR A 74 -15.75 22.27 6.50
CA THR A 74 -16.46 22.04 7.77
C THR A 74 -15.54 22.38 8.95
N GLN A 75 -16.07 22.45 10.17
CA GLN A 75 -15.23 22.77 11.32
C GLN A 75 -14.18 21.67 11.55
N GLU A 76 -14.56 20.41 11.39
CA GLU A 76 -13.70 19.26 11.59
C GLU A 76 -12.56 19.19 10.57
N ILE A 77 -12.80 19.65 9.33
CA ILE A 77 -11.73 19.84 8.33
C ILE A 77 -10.80 21.01 8.71
N LYS A 78 -11.31 22.09 9.32
CA LYS A 78 -10.47 23.19 9.82
C LYS A 78 -9.62 22.71 11.00
N ASP A 79 -10.20 21.98 11.95
CA ASP A 79 -9.53 21.39 13.10
C ASP A 79 -8.46 20.36 12.68
N PHE A 80 -8.74 19.55 11.65
CA PHE A 80 -7.74 18.70 11.00
C PHE A 80 -6.57 19.52 10.43
N LEU A 81 -6.84 20.64 9.75
CA LEU A 81 -5.80 21.50 9.19
C LEU A 81 -5.01 22.26 10.25
N ASP A 82 -5.66 22.74 11.32
CA ASP A 82 -5.02 23.37 12.48
C ASP A 82 -4.09 22.37 13.19
N GLY A 83 -4.56 21.14 13.41
CA GLY A 83 -3.80 20.06 14.03
C GLY A 83 -3.91 20.01 15.55
N PRO A 84 -3.29 19.01 16.20
CA PRO A 84 -3.30 18.90 17.66
C PRO A 84 -2.28 19.88 18.27
N ASP A 85 -2.59 20.38 19.47
CA ASP A 85 -1.56 20.98 20.33
C ASP A 85 -0.47 19.93 20.63
N PRO A 86 0.81 20.18 20.24
CA PRO A 86 1.91 19.28 20.55
C PRO A 86 2.08 19.01 22.05
N SER A 87 1.64 19.92 22.93
CA SER A 87 1.69 19.73 24.38
C SER A 87 0.81 18.56 24.84
N LEU A 88 -0.36 18.37 24.21
CA LEU A 88 -1.33 17.34 24.60
C LEU A 88 -1.04 15.95 24.01
N MET A 89 -0.15 15.87 23.02
CA MET A 89 0.21 14.63 22.30
C MET A 89 0.88 13.55 23.16
N HIS A 90 1.16 13.80 24.45
CA HIS A 90 1.66 12.80 25.40
C HIS A 90 0.55 12.16 26.27
N HIS A 91 -0.69 12.63 26.17
CA HIS A 91 -1.83 12.09 26.91
C HIS A 91 -2.43 10.82 26.24
N SER A 92 -3.32 10.15 26.95
CA SER A 92 -3.95 8.90 26.49
C SER A 92 -4.95 9.13 25.35
N THR A 93 -5.23 8.07 24.58
CA THR A 93 -6.28 8.06 23.55
C THR A 93 -7.64 8.53 24.08
N HIS A 94 -7.99 8.17 25.31
CA HIS A 94 -9.24 8.62 25.96
C HIS A 94 -9.26 10.14 26.16
N PHE A 95 -8.13 10.73 26.59
CA PHE A 95 -8.02 12.18 26.73
C PHE A 95 -8.15 12.86 25.36
N LEU A 96 -7.41 12.40 24.35
CA LEU A 96 -7.44 12.98 23.00
C LEU A 96 -8.82 12.85 22.32
N ILE A 97 -9.56 11.77 22.57
CA ILE A 97 -10.98 11.62 22.14
C ILE A 97 -11.91 12.57 22.89
N SER A 98 -11.63 12.88 24.15
CA SER A 98 -12.43 13.83 24.95
C SER A 98 -12.20 15.28 24.52
N GLU A 99 -10.97 15.62 24.12
CA GLU A 99 -10.55 16.96 23.71
C GLU A 99 -10.93 17.27 22.25
N TYR A 100 -10.57 16.40 21.31
CA TYR A 100 -10.74 16.62 19.86
C TYR A 100 -11.95 15.88 19.27
N GLY A 101 -12.77 15.24 20.10
CA GLY A 101 -13.82 14.34 19.63
C GLY A 101 -13.29 13.02 19.06
N PHE A 102 -14.20 12.09 18.76
CA PHE A 102 -13.86 10.70 18.44
C PHE A 102 -12.90 10.54 17.25
N SER A 103 -13.24 11.12 16.10
CA SER A 103 -12.50 10.91 14.85
C SER A 103 -11.09 11.53 14.86
N LEU A 104 -10.97 12.80 15.25
CA LEU A 104 -9.68 13.48 15.36
C LEU A 104 -8.85 12.93 16.53
N GLY A 105 -9.48 12.66 17.68
CA GLY A 105 -8.79 12.13 18.86
C GLY A 105 -8.16 10.75 18.64
N GLU A 106 -8.85 9.83 17.96
CA GLU A 106 -8.27 8.55 17.55
C GLU A 106 -7.09 8.73 16.57
N MET A 107 -7.21 9.67 15.62
CA MET A 107 -6.17 9.96 14.65
C MET A 107 -4.92 10.61 15.29
N TRP A 108 -5.10 11.56 16.20
CA TRP A 108 -4.00 12.18 16.94
C TRP A 108 -3.34 11.20 17.90
N ALA A 109 -4.09 10.30 18.54
CA ALA A 109 -3.52 9.20 19.33
C ALA A 109 -2.70 8.23 18.47
N ALA A 110 -3.15 7.90 17.26
CA ALA A 110 -2.38 7.09 16.31
C ALA A 110 -1.09 7.82 15.86
N LEU A 111 -1.16 9.13 15.61
CA LEU A 111 0.01 9.94 15.24
C LEU A 111 1.01 10.05 16.41
N ALA A 112 0.53 10.18 17.65
CA ALA A 112 1.35 10.15 18.86
C ALA A 112 2.07 8.79 19.02
N ALA A 113 1.34 7.68 18.87
CA ALA A 113 1.91 6.33 18.96
C ALA A 113 2.99 6.06 17.89
N VAL A 114 2.86 6.67 16.70
CA VAL A 114 3.89 6.65 15.66
C VAL A 114 5.08 7.57 15.99
N LYS A 115 4.86 8.70 16.66
CA LYS A 115 5.92 9.69 16.98
C LYS A 115 6.77 9.37 18.21
N HIS A 116 6.21 8.75 19.26
CA HIS A 116 6.90 8.50 20.53
C HIS A 116 7.94 7.35 20.48
N TYR A 117 8.48 7.05 19.30
CA TYR A 117 9.47 5.98 19.15
C TYR A 117 10.90 6.51 19.33
N PRO A 118 11.73 5.94 20.23
CA PRO A 118 13.11 6.36 20.41
C PRO A 118 13.97 6.01 19.18
N PRO A 119 15.02 6.80 18.87
CA PRO A 119 15.92 6.46 17.77
C PRO A 119 16.66 5.14 18.05
N PRO A 120 16.85 4.27 17.04
CA PRO A 120 17.52 2.98 17.22
C PRO A 120 19.01 3.17 17.56
N PRO A 121 19.63 2.21 18.28
CA PRO A 121 21.07 2.22 18.52
C PRO A 121 21.87 2.18 17.20
N PRO A 122 23.09 2.75 17.16
CA PRO A 122 23.88 2.82 15.93
C PRO A 122 24.22 1.42 15.40
N ARG A 123 23.77 1.13 14.17
CA ARG A 123 24.11 -0.11 13.44
C ARG A 123 25.60 -0.10 13.06
N ASN A 124 26.26 -1.24 13.26
CA ASN A 124 27.61 -1.47 12.71
C ASN A 124 27.51 -1.80 11.22
N ASP A 125 27.98 -0.88 10.37
CA ASP A 125 28.18 -1.14 8.95
C ASP A 125 29.29 -2.19 8.73
N GLY A 126 28.91 -3.45 8.53
CA GLY A 126 29.87 -4.53 8.30
C GLY A 126 29.31 -5.90 7.94
N THR A 127 28.08 -6.23 8.36
CA THR A 127 27.46 -7.54 8.08
C THR A 127 26.01 -7.40 7.59
N PRO A 128 25.66 -7.96 6.41
CA PRO A 128 24.26 -8.18 6.06
C PRO A 128 23.61 -9.12 7.07
N GLU A 129 22.48 -8.72 7.65
CA GLU A 129 21.69 -9.61 8.50
C GLU A 129 21.22 -10.82 7.69
N ALA A 130 21.71 -12.01 8.05
CA ALA A 130 21.52 -13.20 7.25
C ALA A 130 20.04 -13.63 7.25
N LYS A 131 19.36 -13.48 6.10
CA LYS A 131 18.06 -14.13 5.82
C LYS A 131 18.20 -15.65 6.00
N ARG A 132 17.97 -16.15 7.21
CA ARG A 132 17.97 -17.58 7.50
C ARG A 132 16.81 -18.23 6.76
N VAL A 133 17.12 -18.98 5.71
CA VAL A 133 16.19 -19.94 5.11
C VAL A 133 15.65 -20.84 6.22
N ARG A 134 14.34 -20.78 6.45
CA ARG A 134 13.66 -21.59 7.46
C ARG A 134 13.75 -23.05 7.04
N ARG A 135 14.72 -23.79 7.57
CA ARG A 135 14.71 -25.25 7.49
C ARG A 135 13.44 -25.74 8.17
N ASN A 136 12.66 -26.57 7.48
CA ASN A 136 11.51 -27.23 8.06
C ASN A 136 12.02 -28.17 9.17
N THR A 137 11.86 -27.76 10.42
CA THR A 137 12.16 -28.59 11.58
C THR A 137 11.08 -29.66 11.72
N ILE A 138 11.22 -30.74 10.95
CA ILE A 138 10.46 -31.98 11.17
C ILE A 138 10.85 -32.48 12.58
N ARG A 139 9.99 -32.22 13.56
CA ARG A 139 10.10 -32.81 14.89
C ARG A 139 9.44 -34.19 14.83
N GLU A 140 10.24 -35.20 14.52
CA GLU A 140 9.83 -36.59 14.68
C GLU A 140 9.27 -36.82 16.10
N GLY A 141 8.12 -37.51 16.20
CA GLY A 141 7.42 -37.74 17.46
C GLY A 141 6.30 -36.74 17.83
N PHE A 142 6.13 -35.61 17.13
CA PHE A 142 4.96 -34.75 17.35
C PHE A 142 3.75 -35.18 16.51
N VAL A 143 2.73 -35.72 17.17
CA VAL A 143 1.46 -36.13 16.55
C VAL A 143 0.56 -34.91 16.30
N ASN A 144 0.00 -34.81 15.09
CA ASN A 144 -0.94 -33.75 14.73
C ASN A 144 -2.32 -34.01 15.36
N SER A 145 -2.83 -33.05 16.14
CA SER A 145 -4.12 -33.14 16.84
C SER A 145 -5.35 -33.08 15.92
N ALA A 146 -5.18 -32.80 14.62
CA ALA A 146 -6.25 -32.86 13.63
C ALA A 146 -6.90 -34.26 13.44
N GLY A 147 -6.33 -35.31 14.03
CA GLY A 147 -6.86 -36.69 14.01
C GLY A 147 -7.68 -37.12 15.23
N TYR A 148 -7.94 -36.25 16.20
CA TYR A 148 -8.63 -36.63 17.45
C TYR A 148 -10.15 -36.76 17.29
N GLN A 149 -10.64 -37.97 16.92
CA GLN A 149 -12.05 -38.32 17.04
C GLN A 149 -12.41 -38.65 18.50
N ILE A 150 -13.41 -37.94 19.04
CA ILE A 150 -14.08 -38.31 20.29
C ILE A 150 -15.28 -39.19 19.92
N SER A 151 -15.19 -40.49 20.22
CA SER A 151 -16.14 -41.48 19.73
C SER A 151 -17.37 -41.67 20.62
N SER A 152 -18.56 -41.55 20.03
CA SER A 152 -19.78 -42.21 20.52
C SER A 152 -20.79 -42.45 19.38
N SER A 153 -20.67 -43.60 18.69
CA SER A 153 -21.70 -44.34 17.91
C SER A 153 -22.64 -43.56 16.93
N ASN A 154 -22.89 -43.98 15.69
CA ASN A 154 -22.57 -45.24 15.00
C ASN A 154 -22.42 -45.03 13.48
N PRO A 155 -21.85 -45.99 12.72
CA PRO A 155 -21.61 -45.84 11.29
C PRO A 155 -22.73 -46.44 10.43
N GLU A 156 -23.30 -45.65 9.51
CA GLU A 156 -23.77 -46.10 8.17
C GLU A 156 -24.31 -44.91 7.36
N ASP A 157 -23.44 -44.28 6.56
CA ASP A 157 -23.62 -44.29 5.09
C ASP A 157 -22.26 -44.00 4.40
N ARG A 158 -22.10 -44.44 3.16
CA ARG A 158 -20.94 -44.19 2.29
C ARG A 158 -21.41 -43.67 0.93
N SER A 159 -21.21 -42.38 0.65
CA SER A 159 -20.71 -41.89 -0.67
C SER A 159 -20.71 -40.35 -0.78
N SER A 160 -19.53 -39.74 -0.61
CA SER A 160 -19.11 -38.53 -1.34
C SER A 160 -17.64 -38.23 -1.02
N PRO A 161 -16.73 -38.15 -2.00
CA PRO A 161 -15.38 -37.67 -1.76
C PRO A 161 -15.40 -36.15 -1.60
N SER A 162 -15.30 -35.66 -0.36
CA SER A 162 -14.89 -34.28 -0.13
C SER A 162 -13.48 -34.10 -0.68
N ALA A 163 -13.29 -33.10 -1.54
CA ALA A 163 -11.99 -32.85 -2.16
C ALA A 163 -10.93 -32.56 -1.08
N GLY A 164 -9.89 -33.38 -1.04
CA GLY A 164 -8.73 -33.11 -0.19
C GLY A 164 -8.13 -31.76 -0.57
N SER A 165 -7.86 -30.91 0.41
CA SER A 165 -7.14 -29.65 0.20
C SER A 165 -5.64 -29.90 0.01
N ASP A 166 -5.29 -30.69 -1.01
CA ASP A 166 -3.89 -30.96 -1.35
C ASP A 166 -3.18 -29.65 -1.70
N GLY A 167 -1.99 -29.48 -1.13
CA GLY A 167 -1.28 -28.20 -1.10
C GLY A 167 -0.80 -27.74 -2.47
N SER A 168 -1.58 -26.88 -3.13
CA SER A 168 -1.07 -26.07 -4.24
C SER A 168 0.05 -25.16 -3.74
N GLY A 169 1.29 -25.50 -4.10
CA GLY A 169 2.52 -24.85 -3.65
C GLY A 169 2.70 -23.45 -4.25
N GLY A 170 1.87 -22.49 -3.83
CA GLY A 170 2.08 -21.08 -4.14
C GLY A 170 3.42 -20.58 -3.59
N PRO A 171 4.04 -19.56 -4.22
CA PRO A 171 5.31 -19.00 -3.74
C PRO A 171 5.13 -18.48 -2.31
N SER A 172 5.89 -19.03 -1.36
CA SER A 172 5.71 -18.72 0.05
C SER A 172 6.00 -17.24 0.32
N TYR A 173 4.94 -16.50 0.67
CA TYR A 173 5.09 -15.26 1.39
C TYR A 173 5.98 -15.52 2.62
N SER A 174 6.89 -14.60 2.88
CA SER A 174 7.87 -14.68 3.96
C SER A 174 7.94 -13.30 4.56
N GLU A 175 7.21 -13.08 5.65
CA GLU A 175 7.42 -11.88 6.45
C GLU A 175 8.88 -11.88 6.92
N PRO A 176 9.59 -10.75 6.80
CA PRO A 176 10.70 -10.49 7.70
C PRO A 176 10.14 -10.53 9.12
N GLU A 177 10.68 -11.38 10.00
CA GLU A 177 10.34 -11.25 11.42
C GLU A 177 10.65 -9.82 11.88
N PRO A 178 9.82 -9.24 12.77
CA PRO A 178 10.01 -7.88 13.22
C PRO A 178 11.38 -7.73 13.89
N THR A 179 12.29 -7.02 13.21
CA THR A 179 13.45 -6.40 13.88
C THR A 179 12.90 -5.58 15.03
N GLN A 180 13.46 -5.80 16.22
CA GLN A 180 12.76 -5.64 17.50
C GLN A 180 12.58 -4.17 17.97
N GLU A 181 12.79 -3.22 17.05
CA GLU A 181 13.13 -1.82 17.30
C GLU A 181 12.41 -0.82 16.35
N LEU A 182 11.21 -1.16 15.87
CA LEU A 182 10.31 -0.23 15.16
C LEU A 182 8.83 -0.55 15.45
N PRO A 183 7.90 0.43 15.28
CA PRO A 183 6.48 0.14 15.18
C PRO A 183 6.17 -0.86 14.05
N ALA A 184 5.16 -1.70 14.22
CA ALA A 184 4.72 -2.63 13.19
C ALA A 184 4.15 -1.90 11.96
N GLU A 185 4.12 -2.56 10.79
CA GLU A 185 3.41 -2.05 9.59
C GLU A 185 1.98 -1.61 9.95
N ASN A 186 1.32 -2.42 10.78
CA ASN A 186 -0.01 -2.19 11.34
C ASN A 186 -0.17 -0.82 12.02
N SER A 187 0.88 -0.22 12.58
CA SER A 187 0.83 1.13 13.16
C SER A 187 0.72 2.22 12.08
N THR A 188 1.44 2.06 10.96
CA THR A 188 1.33 2.94 9.79
C THR A 188 -0.05 2.79 9.14
N VAL A 189 -0.49 1.54 8.92
CA VAL A 189 -1.82 1.23 8.38
C VAL A 189 -2.91 1.80 9.30
N HIS A 190 -2.77 1.70 10.62
CA HIS A 190 -3.75 2.25 11.57
C HIS A 190 -3.82 3.78 11.51
N LEU A 191 -2.68 4.48 11.52
CA LEU A 191 -2.65 5.95 11.36
C LEU A 191 -3.33 6.39 10.06
N ILE A 192 -2.98 5.77 8.93
CA ILE A 192 -3.56 6.10 7.62
C ILE A 192 -5.05 5.79 7.57
N ALA A 193 -5.49 4.67 8.16
CA ALA A 193 -6.90 4.33 8.27
C ALA A 193 -7.68 5.39 9.08
N ARG A 194 -7.10 5.97 10.15
CA ARG A 194 -7.76 7.07 10.88
C ARG A 194 -7.81 8.35 10.06
N VAL A 195 -6.73 8.71 9.38
CA VAL A 195 -6.67 9.89 8.49
C VAL A 195 -7.70 9.78 7.37
N PHE A 196 -7.79 8.63 6.70
CA PHE A 196 -8.74 8.43 5.60
C PHE A 196 -10.17 8.32 6.10
N ASN A 197 -10.46 7.59 7.18
CA ASN A 197 -11.82 7.53 7.72
C ASN A 197 -12.31 8.91 8.19
N HIS A 198 -11.43 9.76 8.73
CA HIS A 198 -11.76 11.15 9.04
C HIS A 198 -12.05 11.96 7.76
N LEU A 199 -11.11 12.00 6.81
CA LEU A 199 -11.24 12.83 5.62
C LEU A 199 -12.41 12.39 4.73
N LEU A 200 -12.57 11.10 4.46
CA LEU A 200 -13.65 10.57 3.62
C LEU A 200 -15.05 10.87 4.21
N TYR A 201 -15.18 10.90 5.53
CA TYR A 201 -16.44 11.23 6.21
C TYR A 201 -16.81 12.71 6.04
N TYR A 202 -15.83 13.62 6.15
CA TYR A 202 -16.06 15.06 6.08
C TYR A 202 -15.84 15.70 4.68
N THR A 203 -15.41 14.93 3.66
CA THR A 203 -15.32 15.39 2.26
C THR A 203 -16.40 14.82 1.34
N GLN A 204 -17.38 14.06 1.86
CA GLN A 204 -18.47 13.46 1.10
C GLN A 204 -19.83 13.79 1.75
N PRO A 205 -20.95 13.80 1.00
CA PRO A 205 -22.26 14.07 1.60
C PRO A 205 -22.66 12.95 2.58
N PRO A 206 -23.27 13.28 3.74
CA PRO A 206 -23.74 12.25 4.67
C PRO A 206 -24.86 11.42 4.02
N GLN A 207 -24.82 10.10 4.24
CA GLN A 207 -25.81 9.14 3.72
C GLN A 207 -25.93 9.10 2.17
N SER A 208 -24.90 9.55 1.44
CA SER A 208 -24.86 9.36 -0.03
C SER A 208 -24.49 7.93 -0.42
N SER A 209 -24.93 7.54 -1.61
CA SER A 209 -24.43 6.39 -2.37
C SER A 209 -24.29 6.84 -3.83
N PRO A 210 -23.17 6.56 -4.51
CA PRO A 210 -21.95 5.90 -4.03
C PRO A 210 -21.13 6.74 -3.02
N VAL A 211 -20.17 6.09 -2.35
CA VAL A 211 -19.12 6.71 -1.53
C VAL A 211 -17.76 6.06 -1.76
N VAL A 212 -16.68 6.82 -1.65
CA VAL A 212 -15.33 6.30 -1.46
C VAL A 212 -15.16 5.94 0.00
N ASP A 213 -14.76 4.69 0.28
CA ASP A 213 -14.53 4.17 1.62
C ASP A 213 -13.21 3.40 1.71
N PHE A 214 -12.66 3.29 2.92
CA PHE A 214 -11.37 2.66 3.19
C PHE A 214 -11.48 1.14 3.36
N ARG A 215 -10.74 0.41 2.54
CA ARG A 215 -10.59 -1.05 2.64
C ARG A 215 -9.50 -1.38 3.66
N HIS A 216 -9.91 -1.65 4.90
CA HIS A 216 -9.04 -2.10 6.00
C HIS A 216 -8.38 -3.49 5.82
N LYS A 217 -8.86 -4.32 4.87
CA LYS A 217 -8.36 -5.69 4.68
C LYS A 217 -7.31 -5.72 3.56
N PRO A 218 -6.08 -6.21 3.83
CA PRO A 218 -5.08 -6.48 2.79
C PRO A 218 -5.63 -7.38 1.68
N GLN A 219 -5.30 -7.09 0.42
CA GLN A 219 -5.75 -7.89 -0.73
C GLN A 219 -4.56 -8.53 -1.45
N ARG A 220 -4.45 -9.86 -1.34
CA ARG A 220 -3.54 -10.65 -2.17
C ARG A 220 -4.07 -10.69 -3.61
N MET A 221 -3.30 -10.14 -4.53
CA MET A 221 -3.51 -10.23 -5.97
C MET A 221 -2.71 -11.39 -6.54
N VAL A 222 -3.31 -12.09 -7.50
CA VAL A 222 -2.63 -13.08 -8.35
C VAL A 222 -3.11 -12.86 -9.78
N SER A 223 -2.19 -12.84 -10.73
CA SER A 223 -2.54 -12.82 -12.16
C SER A 223 -1.51 -13.58 -12.98
N GLN A 224 -1.95 -14.17 -14.09
CA GLN A 224 -1.06 -14.70 -15.11
C GLN A 224 -0.98 -13.68 -16.23
N VAL A 225 0.20 -13.07 -16.41
CA VAL A 225 0.43 -12.13 -17.51
C VAL A 225 0.39 -12.90 -18.83
N VAL A 226 -0.44 -12.43 -19.76
CA VAL A 226 -0.66 -13.07 -21.07
C VAL A 226 0.67 -13.20 -21.81
N GLY A 227 0.94 -14.40 -22.32
CA GLY A 227 2.21 -14.77 -22.97
C GLY A 227 3.23 -15.43 -22.04
N LEU A 228 3.10 -15.30 -20.71
CA LEU A 228 4.07 -15.85 -19.75
C LEU A 228 3.55 -17.11 -19.06
N LYS A 229 4.46 -18.07 -18.82
CA LYS A 229 4.15 -19.34 -18.13
C LYS A 229 4.12 -19.20 -16.60
N LYS A 230 3.91 -17.99 -16.09
CA LYS A 230 4.20 -17.60 -14.72
C LYS A 230 3.08 -16.74 -14.15
N GLN A 231 2.66 -17.06 -12.93
CA GLN A 231 1.81 -16.18 -12.14
C GLN A 231 2.66 -15.20 -11.35
N PHE A 232 2.23 -13.94 -11.31
CA PHE A 232 2.76 -12.92 -10.42
C PHE A 232 1.81 -12.70 -9.25
N VAL A 233 2.38 -12.35 -8.10
CA VAL A 233 1.73 -12.24 -6.81
C VAL A 233 2.22 -10.98 -6.11
N ALA A 234 1.30 -10.19 -5.60
CA ALA A 234 1.58 -9.13 -4.64
C ALA A 234 0.42 -9.05 -3.63
N ILE A 235 0.61 -8.25 -2.58
CA ILE A 235 -0.38 -8.00 -1.54
C ILE A 235 -0.37 -6.48 -1.34
N ASP A 236 -1.53 -5.84 -1.36
CA ASP A 236 -1.69 -4.48 -0.84
C ASP A 236 -2.16 -4.53 0.63
N ASP A 237 -1.84 -3.51 1.42
CA ASP A 237 -2.19 -3.42 2.84
C ASP A 237 -3.63 -2.93 3.09
N GLY A 238 -4.38 -2.71 2.01
CA GLY A 238 -5.67 -2.03 2.03
C GLY A 238 -5.80 -1.09 0.83
N GLY A 239 -6.60 -0.02 0.99
CA GLY A 239 -6.72 1.03 -0.02
C GLY A 239 -8.05 1.75 0.03
N LEU A 240 -8.39 2.43 -1.06
CA LEU A 240 -9.65 3.14 -1.25
C LEU A 240 -10.49 2.43 -2.32
N SER A 241 -11.78 2.22 -2.02
CA SER A 241 -12.74 1.58 -2.91
C SER A 241 -14.01 2.39 -3.02
N LEU A 242 -14.60 2.43 -4.22
CA LEU A 242 -15.96 2.91 -4.41
C LEU A 242 -16.91 1.82 -3.91
N LYS A 243 -17.78 2.20 -2.98
CA LYS A 243 -18.93 1.42 -2.54
C LYS A 243 -20.18 2.07 -3.10
N VAL A 244 -21.13 1.22 -3.51
CA VAL A 244 -22.46 1.66 -3.94
C VAL A 244 -23.45 0.82 -3.16
N ASP A 245 -24.20 1.46 -2.27
CA ASP A 245 -25.23 0.80 -1.46
C ASP A 245 -26.40 0.40 -2.36
N PHE A 246 -26.53 -0.91 -2.59
CA PHE A 246 -27.66 -1.52 -3.27
C PHE A 246 -28.07 -2.83 -2.60
N GLY A 247 -29.28 -3.31 -2.95
CA GLY A 247 -29.93 -4.48 -2.35
C GLY A 247 -29.30 -5.84 -2.73
N PRO A 248 -30.08 -6.94 -2.76
CA PRO A 248 -29.58 -8.32 -2.72
C PRO A 248 -28.74 -8.82 -3.92
N SER A 249 -28.37 -7.95 -4.86
CA SER A 249 -27.49 -8.21 -6.00
C SER A 249 -26.34 -7.19 -6.06
N ALA A 250 -25.58 -7.06 -4.97
CA ALA A 250 -24.49 -6.09 -4.86
C ALA A 250 -23.40 -6.31 -5.93
N LYS A 251 -23.07 -5.26 -6.71
CA LYS A 251 -21.84 -5.19 -7.52
C LYS A 251 -20.61 -5.27 -6.58
N PRO A 252 -19.47 -5.82 -7.01
CA PRO A 252 -18.25 -5.82 -6.20
C PRO A 252 -17.74 -4.39 -5.95
N ASN A 253 -17.09 -4.16 -4.80
CA ASN A 253 -16.48 -2.86 -4.49
C ASN A 253 -15.35 -2.56 -5.49
N VAL A 254 -15.48 -1.46 -6.24
CA VAL A 254 -14.51 -1.06 -7.27
C VAL A 254 -13.26 -0.49 -6.59
N THR A 255 -12.07 -0.98 -6.94
CA THR A 255 -10.82 -0.46 -6.35
C THR A 255 -10.39 0.83 -7.04
N ILE A 256 -10.21 1.91 -6.28
CA ILE A 256 -9.77 3.23 -6.78
C ILE A 256 -8.28 3.42 -6.55
N ALA A 257 -7.80 3.08 -5.34
CA ALA A 257 -6.39 3.17 -4.97
C ALA A 257 -6.02 2.04 -4.02
N GLN A 258 -4.74 1.67 -4.00
CA GLN A 258 -4.17 0.66 -3.09
C GLN A 258 -3.31 1.34 -2.02
N LEU A 259 -3.23 0.75 -0.84
CA LEU A 259 -2.32 1.17 0.23
C LEU A 259 -1.11 0.24 0.25
N GLU A 260 0.08 0.85 0.31
CA GLU A 260 1.36 0.19 0.54
C GLU A 260 2.01 0.90 1.73
N ALA A 261 2.18 0.22 2.86
CA ALA A 261 2.59 0.82 4.12
C ALA A 261 3.96 0.29 4.56
N LYS A 262 4.95 1.17 4.75
CA LYS A 262 6.31 0.77 5.17
C LYS A 262 6.74 1.39 6.50
N ARG A 263 7.25 0.55 7.41
CA ARG A 263 7.68 0.94 8.77
C ARG A 263 8.74 2.05 8.77
N CYS A 264 9.61 2.07 7.77
CA CYS A 264 10.60 3.10 7.55
C CYS A 264 10.91 3.22 6.05
N LEU A 265 11.32 4.42 5.62
CA LEU A 265 11.98 4.62 4.33
C LEU A 265 13.50 4.55 4.50
N VAL A 266 14.21 4.29 3.40
CA VAL A 266 15.67 4.35 3.41
C VAL A 266 16.09 5.82 3.39
N VAL A 267 16.71 6.29 4.47
CA VAL A 267 17.26 7.65 4.53
C VAL A 267 18.68 7.66 3.96
N ASP A 268 18.92 8.52 2.98
CA ASP A 268 20.18 8.69 2.24
C ASP A 268 20.44 10.20 2.07
N GLU A 269 21.62 10.68 2.48
CA GLU A 269 21.95 12.11 2.61
C GLU A 269 20.91 12.96 3.38
N GLY A 270 20.23 12.35 4.36
CA GLY A 270 19.17 12.99 5.15
C GLY A 270 17.80 13.04 4.48
N ARG A 271 17.61 12.36 3.33
CA ARG A 271 16.40 12.34 2.51
C ARG A 271 15.84 10.91 2.40
N PRO A 272 14.51 10.67 2.35
CA PRO A 272 13.90 9.37 2.47
C PRO A 272 13.58 8.85 1.07
N LYS A 273 14.53 8.11 0.51
CA LYS A 273 14.45 7.63 -0.86
C LYS A 273 13.62 6.35 -0.91
N ILE A 274 12.70 6.28 -1.85
CA ILE A 274 12.00 5.02 -2.15
C ILE A 274 13.03 4.08 -2.78
N SER A 275 13.24 2.94 -2.13
CA SER A 275 14.24 1.97 -2.57
C SER A 275 13.81 1.27 -3.86
N ASP A 276 14.79 0.77 -4.60
CA ASP A 276 14.55 0.02 -5.85
C ASP A 276 13.64 -1.20 -5.59
N GLU A 277 13.73 -1.81 -4.41
CA GLU A 277 12.91 -2.94 -3.97
C GLU A 277 11.47 -2.49 -3.65
N CYS A 278 11.30 -1.42 -2.86
CA CYS A 278 10.00 -0.88 -2.49
C CYS A 278 9.18 -0.47 -3.73
N LEU A 279 9.80 0.19 -4.71
CA LEU A 279 9.06 0.53 -5.93
C LEU A 279 8.90 -0.65 -6.89
N ALA A 280 9.77 -1.64 -6.87
CA ALA A 280 9.53 -2.84 -7.65
C ALA A 280 8.35 -3.67 -7.09
N GLN A 281 8.11 -3.63 -5.78
CA GLN A 281 6.89 -4.13 -5.15
C GLN A 281 5.65 -3.39 -5.70
N MET A 282 5.62 -2.04 -5.56
CA MET A 282 4.55 -1.18 -6.09
C MET A 282 4.35 -1.32 -7.62
N THR A 283 5.42 -1.59 -8.38
CA THR A 283 5.33 -1.86 -9.82
C THR A 283 4.59 -3.17 -10.08
N CYS A 284 4.89 -4.22 -9.32
CA CYS A 284 4.20 -5.50 -9.42
C CYS A 284 2.71 -5.34 -9.04
N GLU A 285 2.41 -4.58 -7.98
CA GLU A 285 1.03 -4.24 -7.59
C GLU A 285 0.29 -3.50 -8.71
N ALA A 286 0.87 -2.46 -9.29
CA ALA A 286 0.26 -1.68 -10.36
C ALA A 286 0.00 -2.51 -11.63
N ILE A 287 0.91 -3.44 -11.97
CA ILE A 287 0.72 -4.39 -13.08
C ILE A 287 -0.44 -5.35 -12.77
N LEU A 288 -0.48 -5.91 -11.56
CA LEU A 288 -1.51 -6.84 -11.14
C LEU A 288 -2.89 -6.19 -11.03
N ALA A 289 -2.96 -4.95 -10.52
CA ALA A 289 -4.18 -4.17 -10.43
C ALA A 289 -4.81 -3.95 -11.81
N ARG A 290 -4.03 -3.47 -12.79
CA ARG A 290 -4.49 -3.26 -14.18
C ARG A 290 -4.96 -4.56 -14.85
N SER A 291 -4.47 -5.72 -14.42
CA SER A 291 -4.87 -7.03 -14.95
C SER A 291 -6.15 -7.62 -14.36
N ARG A 292 -6.81 -6.94 -13.41
CA ARG A 292 -8.11 -7.35 -12.86
C ARG A 292 -9.23 -7.21 -13.91
N PRO A 293 -10.32 -7.99 -13.81
CA PRO A 293 -11.55 -7.76 -14.58
C PRO A 293 -12.07 -6.32 -14.46
N LEU A 294 -12.69 -5.80 -15.52
CA LEU A 294 -13.15 -4.41 -15.62
C LEU A 294 -14.22 -4.06 -14.57
N ASP A 295 -15.08 -5.01 -14.21
CA ASP A 295 -16.09 -4.88 -13.17
C ASP A 295 -15.52 -4.68 -11.75
N GLY A 296 -14.22 -4.93 -11.54
CA GLY A 296 -13.51 -4.65 -10.29
C GLY A 296 -12.63 -3.38 -10.31
N GLN A 297 -12.60 -2.65 -11.44
CA GLN A 297 -11.75 -1.47 -11.66
C GLN A 297 -12.58 -0.24 -12.05
N LEU A 298 -12.07 0.94 -11.69
CA LEU A 298 -12.59 2.20 -12.23
C LEU A 298 -12.21 2.26 -13.73
N ASN A 299 -13.06 2.82 -14.61
CA ASN A 299 -12.71 3.06 -16.02
C ASN A 299 -11.65 4.18 -16.12
N ASN A 300 -10.40 3.83 -15.83
CA ASN A 300 -9.24 4.71 -15.80
C ASN A 300 -8.00 3.89 -16.14
N GLU A 301 -7.17 4.36 -17.06
CA GLU A 301 -5.96 3.64 -17.52
C GLU A 301 -4.87 3.46 -16.44
N ARG A 302 -5.08 4.05 -15.25
CA ARG A 302 -4.08 4.31 -14.21
C ARG A 302 -4.40 3.54 -12.93
N ALA A 303 -3.50 2.65 -12.54
CA ALA A 303 -3.44 2.18 -11.15
C ALA A 303 -2.92 3.32 -10.24
N ILE A 304 -3.55 3.50 -9.08
CA ILE A 304 -3.14 4.47 -8.06
C ILE A 304 -2.67 3.69 -6.83
N ILE A 305 -1.45 3.97 -6.37
CA ILE A 305 -0.90 3.42 -5.13
C ILE A 305 -0.55 4.58 -4.22
N ILE A 306 -1.02 4.50 -2.97
CA ILE A 306 -0.69 5.42 -1.90
C ILE A 306 0.37 4.73 -1.05
N ASN A 307 1.62 5.21 -1.15
CA ASN A 307 2.68 4.79 -0.25
C ASN A 307 2.61 5.60 1.05
N ALA A 308 2.67 4.94 2.19
CA ALA A 308 2.65 5.57 3.51
C ALA A 308 3.75 5.02 4.42
N THR A 309 4.27 5.85 5.33
CA THR A 309 5.30 5.42 6.27
C THR A 309 5.25 6.18 7.60
N SER A 310 5.64 5.49 8.68
CA SER A 310 5.69 6.01 10.06
C SER A 310 6.85 6.97 10.35
N HIS A 311 7.99 6.84 9.65
CA HIS A 311 9.21 7.59 10.00
C HIS A 311 9.99 8.06 8.75
N TYR A 312 10.09 9.37 8.54
CA TYR A 312 10.87 9.98 7.44
C TYR A 312 11.11 11.50 7.61
N SER A 313 12.04 12.04 6.83
CA SER A 313 12.19 13.49 6.53
C SER A 313 12.74 13.67 5.10
N LEU A 314 12.09 14.52 4.29
CA LEU A 314 12.04 14.70 2.80
C LEU A 314 13.35 14.81 1.96
N PRO A 315 13.38 14.51 0.63
CA PRO A 315 12.45 13.74 -0.26
C PRO A 315 13.11 12.81 -1.35
N GLU A 316 12.27 12.25 -2.26
CA GLU A 316 12.53 11.85 -3.69
C GLU A 316 13.16 10.49 -4.11
N PRO A 317 13.06 10.05 -5.40
CA PRO A 317 11.91 10.15 -6.38
C PRO A 317 11.01 8.73 -6.59
N LEU A 318 10.28 7.32 -8.33
CA LEU A 318 10.40 6.78 -9.77
C LEU A 318 9.21 7.14 -10.76
N LYS A 319 8.60 6.20 -11.53
CA LYS A 319 7.30 6.41 -12.28
C LYS A 319 6.26 5.32 -12.06
N VAL A 320 5.06 5.59 -11.56
CA VAL A 320 4.72 6.58 -10.51
C VAL A 320 4.90 8.07 -10.83
N THR A 321 3.87 8.72 -11.40
CA THR A 321 3.76 10.17 -11.15
C THR A 321 3.43 10.35 -9.67
N ALA A 322 4.43 10.70 -8.86
CA ALA A 322 4.28 10.88 -7.42
C ALA A 322 3.96 12.33 -7.05
N THR A 323 3.46 12.53 -5.83
CA THR A 323 3.61 13.80 -5.10
C THR A 323 4.87 13.78 -4.25
N HIS A 324 5.21 14.90 -3.62
CA HIS A 324 6.11 14.88 -2.47
C HIS A 324 5.46 14.14 -1.30
N TRP A 325 6.26 13.72 -0.31
CA TRP A 325 5.73 13.21 0.95
C TRP A 325 5.02 14.32 1.73
N PHE A 326 3.95 13.97 2.43
CA PHE A 326 3.13 14.92 3.17
C PHE A 326 3.20 14.65 4.67
N ASP A 327 3.94 15.49 5.39
CA ASP A 327 4.06 15.36 6.84
C ASP A 327 2.76 15.78 7.53
N LEU A 328 2.09 14.82 8.17
CA LEU A 328 0.86 15.05 8.94
C LEU A 328 1.11 15.91 10.19
N SER A 329 2.37 16.10 10.61
CA SER A 329 2.76 17.08 11.64
C SER A 329 2.55 18.51 11.20
N ASP A 330 2.73 18.79 9.90
CA ASP A 330 2.72 20.13 9.33
C ASP A 330 1.38 20.47 8.66
N ARG A 331 1.03 21.76 8.69
CA ARG A 331 -0.21 22.27 8.10
C ARG A 331 -0.21 22.21 6.57
N LYS A 332 0.93 22.43 5.89
CA LYS A 332 1.00 22.26 4.42
C LYS A 332 0.84 20.79 4.06
N GLY A 333 1.55 19.89 4.76
CA GLY A 333 1.41 18.45 4.58
C GLY A 333 -0.03 17.97 4.72
N ARG A 334 -0.70 18.30 5.83
CA ARG A 334 -2.14 17.99 6.02
C ARG A 334 -3.03 18.57 4.90
N LYS A 335 -2.78 19.82 4.48
CA LYS A 335 -3.53 20.48 3.40
C LYS A 335 -3.36 19.82 2.04
N ASP A 336 -2.15 19.35 1.73
CA ASP A 336 -1.89 18.65 0.47
C ASP A 336 -2.52 17.25 0.48
N VAL A 337 -2.53 16.52 1.61
CA VAL A 337 -3.30 15.26 1.77
C VAL A 337 -4.79 15.49 1.51
N LEU A 338 -5.40 16.47 2.20
CA LEU A 338 -6.81 16.85 1.99
C LEU A 338 -7.12 17.18 0.52
N SER A 339 -6.20 17.89 -0.15
CA SER A 339 -6.35 18.26 -1.56
C SER A 339 -6.33 17.03 -2.48
N ASN A 340 -5.45 16.06 -2.23
CA ASN A 340 -5.41 14.81 -3.00
C ASN A 340 -6.61 13.90 -2.72
N ILE A 341 -7.10 13.82 -1.47
CA ILE A 341 -8.30 13.03 -1.14
C ILE A 341 -9.56 13.62 -1.80
N ARG A 342 -9.80 14.94 -1.68
CA ARG A 342 -10.91 15.63 -2.39
C ARG A 342 -10.85 15.37 -3.89
N GLY A 343 -9.66 15.49 -4.48
CA GLY A 343 -9.43 15.25 -5.90
C GLY A 343 -9.61 13.80 -6.35
N LEU A 344 -9.21 12.82 -5.52
CA LEU A 344 -9.46 11.39 -5.76
C LEU A 344 -10.95 11.06 -5.69
N VAL A 345 -11.67 11.60 -4.70
CA VAL A 345 -13.11 11.42 -4.54
C VAL A 345 -13.87 11.97 -5.75
N SER A 346 -13.62 13.23 -6.14
CA SER A 346 -14.27 13.83 -7.33
C SER A 346 -13.92 13.09 -8.63
N MET A 347 -12.68 12.63 -8.81
CA MET A 347 -12.31 11.79 -9.95
C MET A 347 -13.07 10.45 -9.94
N ALA A 348 -13.20 9.79 -8.78
CA ALA A 348 -13.89 8.51 -8.66
C ALA A 348 -15.39 8.63 -9.01
N MET A 349 -16.07 9.68 -8.52
CA MET A 349 -17.48 9.92 -8.85
C MET A 349 -17.68 10.23 -10.34
N TYR A 350 -16.80 11.06 -10.93
CA TYR A 350 -16.86 11.40 -12.35
C TYR A 350 -16.69 10.17 -13.26
N CYS A 351 -15.67 9.33 -13.00
CA CYS A 351 -15.45 8.11 -13.79
C CYS A 351 -16.56 7.06 -13.60
N HIS A 352 -17.27 7.05 -12.47
CA HIS A 352 -18.39 6.16 -12.25
C HIS A 352 -19.67 6.63 -12.97
N GLN A 353 -19.95 7.94 -12.98
CA GLN A 353 -21.07 8.48 -13.77
C GLN A 353 -20.92 8.12 -15.26
N GLN A 354 -19.71 8.23 -15.81
CA GLN A 354 -19.40 7.81 -17.18
C GLN A 354 -19.47 6.28 -17.42
N GLN A 355 -19.66 5.45 -16.39
CA GLN A 355 -19.87 3.99 -16.54
C GLN A 355 -21.35 3.58 -16.58
N ASP A 356 -22.28 4.48 -16.23
CA ASP A 356 -23.73 4.22 -16.27
C ASP A 356 -24.43 4.97 -17.45
N ASP A 357 -23.69 5.80 -18.22
CA ASP A 357 -24.14 6.51 -19.43
C ASP A 357 -23.80 5.79 -20.77
N ASP A 358 -22.95 4.74 -20.74
CA ASP A 358 -22.45 3.93 -21.88
C ASP A 358 -23.14 2.54 -21.98
#